data_AF-A0A978T5Q1-F1
#
_entry.id   AF-A0A978T5Q1-F1
#
_cell.length_a   1.000
_cell.length_b   1.000
_cell.length_c   1.000
_cell.angle_alpha   90.00
_cell.angle_beta   90.00
_cell.angle_gamma   90.00
#
_symmetry.space_group_name_H-M   'P 1'
#
loop_
_entity.id
_entity.type
_entity.pdbx_description
1 polymer ?
#
loop_
_entity_poly.entity_id
_entity_poly.type
_entity_poly.pdbx_seq_one_letter_code
_entity_poly.pdbx_strand_id
1 'polypeptide(L)'
;MWGRFQQSELRIEISATEKRLRDSILRVEQLQKWFFPLNIIEKKEGKEELSSGDRFTFKIGLLEVENCVETINSNCIRIILSGAIDGYQEWCWGDGWIQSRLEGVSLLPLSLAQTFNLLRLKSWVERENPHN
;
A
#
# COMPACT_ATOMS: atom_id res chain seq x y z
N MET A 1 -7.85 21.22 3.14
CA MET A 1 -7.76 20.28 2.01
C MET A 1 -7.24 21.05 0.80
N TRP A 2 -6.04 20.72 0.32
CA TRP A 2 -5.43 21.38 -0.84
C TRP A 2 -5.36 20.39 -2.00
N GLY A 3 -5.72 20.85 -3.20
CA GLY A 3 -5.68 20.05 -4.42
C GLY A 3 -7.05 19.62 -4.92
N ARG A 4 -7.09 18.53 -5.68
CA ARG A 4 -8.29 18.04 -6.35
C ARG A 4 -8.64 16.66 -5.82
N PHE A 5 -9.94 16.39 -5.73
CA PHE A 5 -10.42 15.02 -5.52
C PHE A 5 -9.99 14.15 -6.70
N GLN A 6 -9.40 13.01 -6.39
CA GLN A 6 -8.92 12.02 -7.33
C GLN A 6 -9.31 10.64 -6.82
N GLN A 7 -9.72 9.77 -7.73
CA GLN A 7 -10.01 8.36 -7.44
C GLN A 7 -9.34 7.50 -8.49
N SER A 8 -8.76 6.39 -8.06
CA SER A 8 -8.14 5.41 -8.95
C SER A 8 -8.30 4.01 -8.38
N GLU A 9 -8.78 3.08 -9.21
CA GLU A 9 -8.96 1.68 -8.89
C GLU A 9 -8.28 0.85 -9.98
N LEU A 10 -7.26 0.09 -9.59
CA LEU A 10 -6.45 -0.70 -10.50
C LEU A 10 -6.42 -2.14 -10.01
N ARG A 11 -6.83 -3.07 -10.87
CA ARG A 11 -6.72 -4.51 -10.64
C ARG A 11 -5.84 -5.12 -11.72
N ILE A 12 -4.91 -5.98 -11.29
CA ILE A 12 -4.03 -6.71 -12.19
C ILE A 12 -4.01 -8.20 -11.86
N GLU A 13 -3.71 -8.99 -12.88
CA GLU A 13 -3.28 -10.38 -12.71
C GLU A 13 -1.79 -10.42 -12.32
N ILE A 14 -1.48 -11.33 -11.41
CA ILE A 14 -0.17 -11.46 -10.77
C ILE A 14 0.12 -12.94 -10.51
N SER A 15 1.30 -13.40 -10.87
CA SER A 15 1.67 -14.81 -10.70
C SER A 15 2.15 -15.08 -9.27
N ALA A 16 1.24 -14.97 -8.29
CA ALA A 16 1.52 -15.17 -6.86
C ALA A 16 0.30 -15.73 -6.12
N THR A 17 0.57 -16.50 -5.05
CA THR A 17 -0.49 -17.02 -4.16
C THR A 17 -1.05 -15.93 -3.26
N GLU A 18 -2.28 -16.11 -2.79
CA GLU A 18 -2.95 -15.22 -1.85
C GLU A 18 -2.07 -14.94 -0.61
N LYS A 19 -1.49 -15.99 -0.02
CA LYS A 19 -0.61 -15.89 1.15
C LYS A 19 0.60 -14.99 0.87
N ARG A 20 1.22 -15.13 -0.30
CA ARG A 20 2.40 -14.35 -0.69
C ARG A 20 2.04 -12.87 -0.88
N LEU A 21 0.89 -12.58 -1.48
CA LEU A 21 0.38 -11.22 -1.61
C LEU A 21 0.06 -10.61 -0.24
N ARG A 22 -0.67 -11.35 0.62
CA ARG A 22 -0.94 -10.96 2.01
C ARG A 22 0.36 -10.59 2.74
N ASP A 23 1.33 -11.49 2.74
CA ASP A 23 2.57 -11.31 3.48
C ASP A 23 3.38 -10.14 2.91
N SER A 24 3.34 -9.91 1.58
CA SER A 24 4.03 -8.77 0.95
C SER A 24 3.47 -7.40 1.33
N ILE A 25 2.20 -7.34 1.74
CA ILE A 25 1.50 -6.11 2.12
C ILE A 25 1.52 -5.91 3.64
N LEU A 26 1.24 -6.99 4.40
CA LEU A 26 1.06 -6.90 5.85
C LEU A 26 2.37 -6.98 6.62
N ARG A 27 3.38 -7.71 6.14
CA ARG A 27 4.69 -7.77 6.81
C ARG A 27 5.47 -6.51 6.48
N VAL A 28 5.83 -5.75 7.50
CA VAL A 28 6.46 -4.44 7.32
C VAL A 28 7.80 -4.55 6.59
N GLU A 29 8.60 -5.56 6.92
CA GLU A 29 9.86 -5.83 6.21
C GLU A 29 9.65 -6.09 4.72
N GLN A 30 8.56 -6.76 4.33
CA GLN A 30 8.27 -7.06 2.92
C GLN A 30 7.71 -5.83 2.20
N LEU A 31 6.80 -5.10 2.85
CA LEU A 31 6.21 -3.86 2.34
C LEU A 31 7.30 -2.83 2.00
N GLN A 32 8.30 -2.69 2.87
CA GLN A 32 9.44 -1.77 2.66
C GLN A 32 10.29 -2.10 1.43
N LYS A 33 10.30 -3.35 0.94
CA LYS A 33 11.11 -3.74 -0.22
C LYS A 33 10.56 -3.21 -1.54
N TRP A 34 9.25 -3.04 -1.65
CA TRP A 34 8.61 -2.67 -2.91
C TRP A 34 7.79 -1.38 -2.85
N PHE A 35 7.25 -0.98 -1.70
CA PHE A 35 6.42 0.23 -1.62
C PHE A 35 7.30 1.47 -1.67
N PHE A 36 6.97 2.39 -2.57
CA PHE A 36 7.71 3.64 -2.75
C PHE A 36 6.78 4.85 -2.86
N PRO A 37 7.15 5.97 -2.23
CA PRO A 37 8.33 6.15 -1.36
C PRO A 37 8.00 5.75 0.09
N LEU A 38 8.32 4.53 0.50
CA LEU A 38 8.18 4.14 1.90
C LEU A 38 9.48 4.38 2.65
N ASN A 39 9.57 5.56 3.28
CA ASN A 39 10.40 5.73 4.46
C ASN A 39 9.44 5.62 5.64
N ILE A 40 9.27 4.42 6.23
CA ILE A 40 8.43 4.29 7.43
C ILE A 40 9.12 5.06 8.55
N ILE A 41 8.53 6.20 8.91
CA ILE A 41 8.94 7.00 10.04
C ILE A 41 8.02 6.56 11.17
N GLU A 42 8.62 5.90 12.16
CA GLU A 42 8.01 5.50 13.43
C GLU A 42 7.00 4.34 13.33
N LYS A 43 7.51 3.11 13.50
CA LYS A 43 6.69 1.98 13.94
C LYS A 43 6.87 1.80 15.44
N LYS A 44 5.79 1.46 16.16
CA LYS A 44 5.87 0.98 17.55
C LYS A 44 6.81 -0.24 17.59
N GLU A 45 7.91 -0.14 18.31
CA GLU A 45 8.96 -1.17 18.36
C GLU A 45 8.36 -2.57 18.60
N GLY A 46 8.81 -3.55 17.82
CA GLY A 46 8.55 -4.98 18.07
C GLY A 46 7.40 -5.67 17.32
N LYS A 47 6.62 -4.99 16.46
CA LYS A 47 5.64 -5.67 15.59
C LYS A 47 6.24 -6.00 14.23
N GLU A 48 6.03 -7.21 13.70
CA GLU A 48 6.46 -7.62 12.35
C GLU A 48 5.38 -7.35 11.28
N GLU A 49 4.12 -7.59 11.62
CA GLU A 49 2.96 -7.35 10.75
C GLU A 49 2.24 -6.04 11.11
N LEU A 50 1.51 -5.49 10.15
CA LEU A 50 0.54 -4.41 10.35
C LEU A 50 -0.71 -4.96 11.04
N SER A 51 -1.26 -4.20 11.97
CA SER A 51 -2.52 -4.47 12.66
C SER A 51 -3.49 -3.30 12.50
N SER A 52 -4.79 -3.54 12.60
CA SER A 52 -5.77 -2.46 12.75
C SER A 52 -5.40 -1.52 13.90
N GLY A 53 -5.52 -0.22 13.66
CA GLY A 53 -5.11 0.85 14.57
C GLY A 53 -3.63 1.20 14.53
N ASP A 54 -2.78 0.47 13.80
CA ASP A 54 -1.39 0.86 13.62
C ASP A 54 -1.31 2.17 12.81
N ARG A 55 -0.40 3.06 13.22
CA ARG A 55 -0.11 4.32 12.56
C ARG A 55 1.32 4.35 12.08
N PHE A 56 1.55 4.98 10.94
CA PHE A 56 2.89 5.21 10.38
C PHE A 56 2.86 6.40 9.43
N THR A 57 4.03 7.01 9.18
CA THR A 57 4.14 8.12 8.24
C THR A 57 5.05 7.74 7.09
N PHE A 58 4.67 8.11 5.87
CA PHE A 58 5.57 8.05 4.71
C PHE A 58 5.82 9.44 4.14
N LYS A 59 6.98 9.62 3.50
CA LYS A 59 7.40 10.87 2.88
C LYS A 59 7.45 10.76 1.36
N ILE A 60 6.74 11.64 0.68
CA ILE A 60 6.88 11.87 -0.77
C ILE A 60 7.67 13.17 -0.97
N GLY A 61 8.99 13.07 -1.04
CA GLY A 61 9.86 14.26 -1.02
C GLY A 61 9.77 14.98 0.33
N LEU A 62 9.35 16.25 0.33
CA LEU A 62 9.15 17.07 1.54
C LEU A 62 7.73 16.95 2.12
N LEU A 63 6.87 16.18 1.48
CA LEU A 63 5.47 16.02 1.87
C LEU A 63 5.31 14.79 2.76
N GLU A 64 4.62 14.96 3.88
CA GLU A 64 4.28 13.88 4.81
C GLU A 64 2.84 13.43 4.59
N VAL A 65 2.65 12.11 4.61
CA VAL A 65 1.33 11.48 4.66
C VAL A 65 1.30 10.60 5.89
N GLU A 66 0.43 10.95 6.83
CA GLU A 66 0.10 10.12 7.97
C GLU A 66 -0.84 9.00 7.53
N ASN A 67 -0.62 7.81 8.07
CA ASN A 67 -1.38 6.61 7.75
C ASN A 67 -1.94 6.01 9.02
N CYS A 68 -3.19 5.56 8.95
CA CYS A 68 -3.83 4.80 10.01
C CYS A 68 -4.51 3.57 9.40
N VAL A 69 -4.11 2.38 9.82
CA VAL A 69 -4.75 1.14 9.37
C VAL A 69 -6.15 1.07 10.00
N GLU A 70 -7.18 1.27 9.18
CA GLU A 70 -8.58 1.23 9.65
C GLU A 70 -9.03 -0.21 9.88
N THR A 71 -8.91 -1.05 8.84
CA THR A 71 -9.31 -2.46 8.92
C THR A 71 -8.34 -3.37 8.17
N ILE A 72 -8.17 -4.58 8.69
CA ILE A 72 -7.57 -5.71 8.00
C ILE A 72 -8.59 -6.85 8.04
N ASN A 73 -9.08 -7.22 6.87
CA ASN A 73 -9.96 -8.37 6.68
C ASN A 73 -9.13 -9.59 6.22
N SER A 74 -9.78 -10.70 5.88
CA SER A 74 -9.09 -11.90 5.39
C SER A 74 -8.21 -11.63 4.16
N ASN A 75 -8.66 -10.74 3.27
CA ASN A 75 -8.04 -10.51 1.97
C ASN A 75 -7.94 -9.04 1.56
N CYS A 76 -8.15 -8.11 2.49
CA CYS A 76 -8.06 -6.68 2.23
C CYS A 76 -7.49 -5.91 3.43
N ILE A 77 -6.75 -4.85 3.17
CA ILE A 77 -6.35 -3.82 4.14
C ILE A 77 -6.83 -2.46 3.67
N ARG A 78 -7.35 -1.65 4.60
CA ARG A 78 -7.68 -0.25 4.36
C ARG A 78 -6.90 0.67 5.28
N ILE A 79 -6.38 1.74 4.72
CA ILE A 79 -5.50 2.70 5.36
C ILE A 79 -6.08 4.09 5.12
N ILE A 80 -6.35 4.84 6.18
CA ILE A 80 -6.74 6.25 6.10
C ILE A 80 -5.48 7.09 5.96
N LEU A 81 -5.52 8.03 5.02
CA LEU A 81 -4.43 8.94 4.69
C LEU A 81 -4.79 10.36 5.14
N SER A 82 -3.85 11.04 5.77
CA SER A 82 -3.98 12.45 6.15
C SER A 82 -2.72 13.25 5.83
N GLY A 83 -2.86 14.54 5.52
CA GLY A 83 -1.74 15.46 5.29
C GLY A 83 -1.60 15.82 3.81
N ALA A 84 -0.55 15.35 3.13
CA ALA A 84 -0.37 15.64 1.69
C ALA A 84 -1.37 14.88 0.78
N ILE A 85 -2.00 13.84 1.32
CA ILE A 85 -3.13 13.14 0.71
C ILE A 85 -4.15 12.97 1.84
N ASP A 86 -5.33 13.56 1.68
CA ASP A 86 -6.46 13.36 2.60
C ASP A 86 -7.46 12.39 1.95
N GLY A 87 -7.57 11.17 2.46
CA GLY A 87 -8.40 10.14 1.83
C GLY A 87 -8.15 8.74 2.39
N TYR A 88 -8.23 7.71 1.54
CA TYR A 88 -7.88 6.35 1.92
C TYR A 88 -7.22 5.58 0.78
N GLN A 89 -6.47 4.56 1.16
CA GLN A 89 -5.92 3.54 0.29
C GLN A 89 -6.40 2.17 0.74
N GLU A 90 -6.81 1.35 -0.22
CA GLU A 90 -7.22 -0.02 0.01
C GLU A 90 -6.44 -0.96 -0.90
N TRP A 91 -5.99 -2.07 -0.34
CA TRP A 91 -5.42 -3.17 -1.09
C TRP A 91 -6.23 -4.41 -0.82
N CYS A 92 -6.74 -5.04 -1.87
CA CYS A 92 -7.41 -6.33 -1.81
C CYS A 92 -6.66 -7.33 -2.67
N TRP A 93 -6.58 -8.57 -2.24
CA TRP A 93 -5.83 -9.61 -2.93
C TRP A 93 -6.61 -10.93 -2.94
N GLY A 94 -6.14 -11.85 -3.78
CA GLY A 94 -6.60 -13.24 -3.84
C GLY A 94 -5.61 -14.04 -4.67
N ASP A 95 -5.87 -15.34 -4.87
CA ASP A 95 -5.01 -16.14 -5.73
C ASP A 95 -4.98 -15.59 -7.16
N GLY A 96 -3.78 -15.23 -7.63
CA GLY A 96 -3.57 -14.77 -9.00
C GLY A 96 -3.93 -13.31 -9.27
N TRP A 97 -4.42 -12.53 -8.29
CA TRP A 97 -4.82 -11.14 -8.53
C TRP A 97 -4.60 -10.22 -7.33
N ILE A 98 -4.45 -8.93 -7.63
CA ILE A 98 -4.40 -7.86 -6.64
C ILE A 98 -5.09 -6.61 -7.16
N GLN A 99 -5.78 -5.91 -6.27
CA GLN A 99 -6.45 -4.64 -6.51
C GLN A 99 -5.93 -3.57 -5.55
N SER A 100 -5.59 -2.41 -6.10
CA SER A 100 -5.33 -1.20 -5.33
C SER A 100 -6.44 -0.19 -5.62
N ARG A 101 -7.01 0.40 -4.57
CA ARG A 101 -7.89 1.56 -4.65
C ARG A 101 -7.28 2.72 -3.87
N LEU A 102 -7.29 3.89 -4.45
CA LEU A 102 -6.77 5.11 -3.85
C LEU A 102 -7.73 6.25 -4.16
N GLU A 103 -8.27 6.86 -3.13
CA GLU A 103 -9.25 7.93 -3.23
C GLU A 103 -8.89 9.02 -2.24
N GLY A 104 -8.82 10.27 -2.69
CA GLY A 104 -8.48 11.37 -1.80
C GLY A 104 -8.30 12.69 -2.52
N VAL A 105 -8.12 13.73 -1.71
CA VAL A 105 -7.75 15.07 -2.19
C VAL A 105 -6.24 15.21 -2.12
N SER A 106 -5.62 15.49 -3.27
CA SER A 106 -4.17 15.73 -3.35
C SER A 106 -3.82 16.68 -4.48
N LEU A 107 -2.66 17.33 -4.35
CA LEU A 107 -1.98 18.04 -5.43
C LEU A 107 -1.14 17.10 -6.30
N LEU A 108 -0.81 15.90 -5.79
CA LEU A 108 -0.05 14.89 -6.50
C LEU A 108 -0.98 14.03 -7.37
N PRO A 109 -0.53 13.55 -8.54
CA PRO A 109 -1.30 12.62 -9.37
C PRO A 109 -1.36 11.24 -8.69
N LEU A 110 -2.47 10.94 -8.02
CA LEU A 110 -2.63 9.72 -7.21
C LEU A 110 -2.52 8.44 -8.06
N SER A 111 -3.11 8.44 -9.25
CA SER A 111 -3.10 7.29 -10.16
C SER A 111 -1.68 6.90 -10.62
N LEU A 112 -0.78 7.87 -10.77
CA LEU A 112 0.61 7.61 -11.18
C LEU A 112 1.39 6.90 -10.06
N ALA A 113 1.29 7.42 -8.83
CA ALA A 113 1.92 6.80 -7.67
C ALA A 113 1.37 5.40 -7.40
N GLN A 114 0.05 5.23 -7.57
CA GLN A 114 -0.60 3.92 -7.42
C GLN A 114 -0.12 2.92 -8.49
N THR A 115 -0.12 3.32 -9.77
CA THR A 115 0.34 2.46 -10.88
C THR A 115 1.78 2.02 -10.67
N PHE A 116 2.65 2.95 -10.26
CA PHE A 116 4.06 2.64 -10.00
C PHE A 116 4.23 1.61 -8.87
N ASN A 117 3.53 1.80 -7.75
CA ASN A 117 3.56 0.86 -6.62
C ASN A 117 3.02 -0.52 -7.01
N LEU A 118 1.95 -0.59 -7.80
CA LEU A 118 1.37 -1.84 -8.26
C LEU A 118 2.34 -2.64 -9.15
N LEU A 119 3.04 -1.97 -10.06
CA LEU A 119 4.06 -2.60 -10.92
C LEU A 119 5.28 -3.07 -10.12
N ARG A 120 5.71 -2.29 -9.12
CA ARG A 120 6.79 -2.69 -8.21
C ARG A 120 6.41 -3.93 -7.40
N LEU A 121 5.20 -3.97 -6.86
CA LEU A 121 4.68 -5.13 -6.15
C LEU A 121 4.68 -6.37 -7.04
N LYS A 122 4.12 -6.26 -8.25
CA LYS A 122 4.15 -7.35 -9.26
C LYS A 122 5.56 -7.89 -9.47
N SER A 123 6.49 -7.00 -9.80
CA SER A 123 7.88 -7.36 -10.04
C SER A 123 8.55 -7.98 -8.80
N TRP A 124 8.19 -7.51 -7.59
CA TRP A 124 8.71 -8.04 -6.34
C TRP A 124 8.23 -9.46 -6.07
N VAL A 125 6.91 -9.68 -6.10
CA VAL A 125 6.34 -10.98 -5.78
C VAL A 125 6.56 -12.01 -6.88
N GLU A 126 6.80 -11.63 -8.13
CA GLU A 126 7.11 -12.63 -9.17
C GLU A 126 8.59 -13.06 -9.14
N ARG A 127 9.52 -12.19 -8.70
CA ARG A 127 10.95 -12.53 -8.65
C ARG A 127 11.33 -13.53 -7.55
N GLU A 128 10.71 -13.45 -6.38
CA GLU A 128 11.00 -14.36 -5.26
C GLU A 128 10.12 -15.63 -5.33
N ASN A 129 9.39 -15.88 -6.43
CA ASN A 129 8.50 -17.04 -6.54
C ASN A 129 9.33 -18.27 -6.99
N PRO A 130 9.58 -19.28 -6.13
CA PRO A 130 10.52 -20.37 -6.41
C PRO A 130 9.99 -21.43 -7.38
N HIS A 131 8.94 -21.12 -8.16
CA HIS A 131 8.27 -22.06 -9.06
C HIS A 131 8.20 -21.58 -10.51
N ASN A 132 9.20 -20.82 -10.95
CA ASN A 132 9.53 -20.69 -12.37
C ASN A 132 11.02 -20.94 -12.58
#